data_AF-A0A2N5ZDV9-F1
#
_entry.id   AF-A0A2N5ZDV9-F1
#
_cell.length_a   1.000
_cell.length_b   1.000
_cell.length_c   1.000
_cell.angle_alpha   90.00
_cell.angle_beta   90.00
_cell.angle_gamma   90.00
#
_symmetry.space_group_name_H-M   'P 1'
#
loop_
_entity.id
_entity.type
_entity.pdbx_description
1 polymer ?
#
loop_
_entity_poly.entity_id
_entity_poly.type
_entity_poly.pdbx_seq_one_letter_code
_entity_poly.pdbx_strand_id
1 'polypeptide(L)'
;MEKEFRKHSKDDEEYSMNKVIYFEKQERKKRLQKIVIRFSYRAMIIFAVFIIFSVFTVFRMKYDEIANLKKIEQEKKQEVMLLSQKIEELEEKVQELNTPEGIEKLARIKLNMVKKGEKILRPVTIPSK
;
A
#
# COMPACT_ATOMS: atom_id res chain seq x y z
N MET A 1 -58.77 -57.72 18.36
CA MET A 1 -58.04 -58.17 17.16
C MET A 1 -58.10 -57.17 16.01
N GLU A 2 -59.24 -56.53 15.70
CA GLU A 2 -59.34 -55.58 14.57
C GLU A 2 -58.48 -54.30 14.71
N LYS A 3 -58.26 -53.83 15.95
CA LYS A 3 -57.41 -52.64 16.22
C LYS A 3 -55.92 -52.88 15.96
N GLU A 4 -55.44 -54.10 16.20
CA GLU A 4 -54.05 -54.52 15.94
C GLU A 4 -53.79 -54.60 14.43
N PHE A 5 -54.73 -55.16 13.67
CA PHE A 5 -54.65 -55.27 12.21
C PHE A 5 -54.67 -53.90 11.52
N ARG A 6 -55.49 -52.96 12.00
CA ARG A 6 -55.47 -51.57 11.51
C ARG A 6 -54.19 -50.83 11.87
N LYS A 7 -53.53 -51.18 12.98
CA LYS A 7 -52.27 -50.57 13.38
C LYS A 7 -51.15 -51.05 12.48
N HIS A 8 -51.04 -52.36 12.25
CA HIS A 8 -50.05 -52.92 11.34
C HIS A 8 -50.19 -52.39 9.91
N SER A 9 -51.42 -52.28 9.40
CA SER A 9 -51.68 -51.67 8.08
C SER A 9 -51.27 -50.20 7.99
N LYS A 10 -51.41 -49.42 9.08
CA LYS A 10 -50.97 -48.02 9.11
C LYS A 10 -49.45 -47.90 9.20
N ASP A 11 -48.81 -48.78 9.96
CA ASP A 11 -47.36 -48.84 10.08
C ASP A 11 -46.71 -49.23 8.74
N ASP A 12 -47.37 -50.10 7.96
CA ASP A 12 -46.92 -50.48 6.61
C ASP A 12 -47.08 -49.34 5.59
N GLU A 13 -48.18 -48.57 5.68
CA GLU A 13 -48.37 -47.35 4.88
C GLU A 13 -47.34 -46.27 5.22
N GLU A 14 -47.05 -46.08 6.51
CA GLU A 14 -46.04 -45.12 6.98
C GLU A 14 -44.63 -45.52 6.53
N TYR A 15 -44.28 -46.80 6.57
CA TYR A 15 -43.01 -47.31 6.06
C TYR A 15 -42.87 -47.07 4.54
N SER A 16 -43.93 -47.33 3.79
CA SER A 16 -43.97 -47.08 2.34
C SER A 16 -43.78 -45.59 2.03
N MET A 17 -44.48 -44.71 2.74
CA MET A 17 -44.39 -43.26 2.58
C MET A 17 -42.98 -42.73 2.89
N ASN A 18 -42.39 -43.16 4.00
CA ASN A 18 -41.03 -42.75 4.39
C ASN A 18 -39.97 -43.24 3.39
N LYS A 19 -40.17 -44.42 2.81
CA LYS A 19 -39.30 -44.97 1.77
C LYS A 19 -39.37 -44.14 0.48
N VAL A 20 -40.56 -43.71 0.06
CA VAL A 20 -40.75 -42.80 -1.09
C VAL A 20 -40.05 -41.46 -0.84
N ILE A 21 -40.25 -40.86 0.33
CA ILE A 21 -39.60 -39.58 0.72
C ILE A 21 -38.07 -39.73 0.73
N TYR A 22 -37.56 -40.85 1.24
CA TYR A 22 -36.13 -41.14 1.25
C TYR A 22 -35.56 -41.19 -0.17
N PHE A 23 -36.23 -41.89 -1.10
CA PHE A 23 -35.80 -41.97 -2.49
C PHE A 23 -35.88 -40.62 -3.20
N GLU A 24 -36.94 -39.84 -2.96
CA GLU A 24 -37.08 -38.51 -3.55
C GLU A 24 -35.99 -37.55 -3.04
N LYS A 25 -35.64 -37.63 -1.75
CA LYS A 25 -34.54 -36.85 -1.16
C LYS A 25 -33.19 -37.26 -1.73
N GLN A 26 -32.97 -38.55 -2.00
CA GLN A 26 -31.78 -39.05 -2.69
C GLN A 26 -31.68 -38.52 -4.13
N GLU A 27 -32.79 -38.50 -4.86
CA GLU A 27 -32.82 -37.95 -6.22
C GLU A 27 -32.57 -36.44 -6.25
N ARG A 28 -33.18 -35.67 -5.34
CA ARG A 28 -32.94 -34.22 -5.23
C ARG A 28 -31.47 -33.93 -4.93
N LYS A 29 -30.84 -34.66 -4.01
CA LYS A 29 -29.39 -34.53 -3.73
C LYS A 29 -28.52 -34.83 -4.97
N LYS A 30 -28.83 -35.90 -5.71
CA LYS A 30 -28.14 -36.23 -6.96
C LYS A 30 -28.33 -35.15 -8.04
N ARG A 31 -29.53 -34.58 -8.18
CA ARG A 31 -29.81 -33.48 -9.13
C ARG A 31 -29.06 -32.21 -8.77
N LEU A 32 -29.02 -31.85 -7.48
CA LEU A 32 -28.29 -30.68 -6.99
C LEU A 32 -26.77 -30.84 -7.16
N GLN A 33 -26.19 -32.00 -6.82
CA GLN A 33 -24.76 -32.26 -7.04
C GLN A 33 -24.37 -32.23 -8.53
N LYS A 34 -25.25 -32.68 -9.43
CA LYS A 34 -25.02 -32.69 -10.89
C LYS A 34 -25.03 -31.28 -11.51
N ILE A 35 -25.66 -30.31 -10.84
CA ILE A 35 -25.69 -28.90 -11.28
C ILE A 35 -24.38 -28.17 -10.92
N VAL A 36 -23.72 -28.54 -9.81
CA VAL A 36 -22.53 -27.82 -9.33
C VAL A 36 -21.23 -28.24 -10.04
N ILE A 37 -21.17 -29.43 -10.65
CA ILE A 37 -19.93 -30.04 -11.16
C ILE A 37 -20.03 -30.35 -12.66
N ARG A 38 -20.48 -29.37 -13.44
CA ARG A 38 -20.37 -29.40 -14.92
C ARG A 38 -19.44 -28.31 -15.46
N PHE A 39 -18.44 -27.91 -14.67
CA PHE A 39 -17.35 -27.12 -15.22
C PHE A 39 -16.51 -28.02 -16.16
N SER A 40 -16.59 -27.74 -17.45
CA SER A 40 -15.71 -28.37 -18.45
C SER A 40 -14.26 -28.17 -18.03
N TYR A 41 -13.42 -29.20 -18.14
CA TYR A 41 -11.99 -29.15 -17.83
C TYR A 41 -11.29 -27.99 -18.56
N ARG A 42 -11.78 -27.62 -19.75
CA ARG A 42 -11.31 -26.46 -20.52
C ARG A 42 -11.62 -25.12 -19.82
N ALA A 43 -12.81 -24.98 -19.24
CA ALA A 43 -13.19 -23.78 -18.49
C ALA A 43 -12.37 -23.64 -17.20
N MET A 44 -12.04 -24.76 -16.54
CA MET A 44 -11.15 -24.77 -15.37
C MET A 44 -9.73 -24.30 -15.73
N ILE A 45 -9.19 -24.75 -16.85
CA ILE A 45 -7.85 -24.32 -17.33
C ILE A 45 -7.86 -22.83 -17.66
N ILE A 46 -8.86 -22.34 -18.39
CA ILE A 46 -8.98 -20.91 -18.74
C ILE A 46 -9.07 -20.06 -17.47
N PHE A 47 -9.86 -20.50 -16.49
CA PHE A 47 -9.99 -19.80 -15.22
C PHE A 47 -8.67 -19.78 -14.42
N ALA A 48 -7.94 -20.90 -14.40
CA ALA A 48 -6.63 -20.97 -13.75
C ALA A 48 -5.61 -20.02 -14.41
N VAL A 49 -5.57 -19.97 -15.76
CA VAL A 49 -4.72 -19.03 -16.50
C VAL A 49 -5.10 -17.58 -16.19
N PHE A 50 -6.40 -17.29 -16.11
CA PHE A 50 -6.89 -15.95 -15.77
C PHE A 50 -6.48 -15.53 -14.36
N ILE A 51 -6.55 -16.44 -13.38
CA ILE A 51 -6.05 -16.18 -12.02
C ILE A 51 -4.56 -15.90 -12.04
N ILE A 52 -3.75 -16.74 -12.70
CA ILE A 52 -2.30 -16.55 -12.77
C ILE A 52 -1.95 -15.21 -13.43
N PHE A 53 -2.62 -14.87 -14.52
CA PHE A 53 -2.43 -13.59 -15.21
C PHE A 53 -2.80 -12.41 -14.31
N SER A 54 -3.96 -12.47 -13.65
CA SER A 54 -4.40 -11.43 -12.72
C SER A 54 -3.41 -11.20 -11.58
N VAL A 55 -2.95 -12.30 -10.95
CA VAL A 55 -1.93 -12.24 -9.91
C VAL A 55 -0.64 -11.61 -10.45
N PHE A 56 -0.15 -12.06 -11.61
CA PHE A 56 1.05 -11.50 -12.23
C PHE A 56 0.94 -10.00 -12.50
N THR A 57 -0.21 -9.54 -13.02
CA THR A 57 -0.48 -8.12 -13.27
C THR A 57 -0.48 -7.30 -11.99
N VAL A 58 -1.16 -7.77 -10.94
CA VAL A 58 -1.21 -7.07 -9.63
C VAL A 58 0.17 -7.00 -9.01
N PHE A 59 0.94 -8.09 -9.05
CA PHE A 59 2.32 -8.10 -8.55
C PHE A 59 3.18 -7.08 -9.29
N ARG A 60 3.12 -7.01 -10.63
CA ARG A 60 3.87 -6.02 -11.41
C ARG A 60 3.55 -4.58 -11.00
N MET A 61 2.27 -4.23 -10.87
CA MET A 61 1.88 -2.88 -10.46
C MET A 61 2.44 -2.51 -9.08
N LYS A 62 2.47 -3.47 -8.14
CA LYS A 62 3.02 -3.24 -6.80
C LYS A 62 4.54 -3.12 -6.80
N TYR A 63 5.24 -3.82 -7.68
CA TYR A 63 6.69 -3.65 -7.83
C TYR A 63 7.08 -2.24 -8.29
N ASP A 64 6.36 -1.68 -9.27
CA ASP A 64 6.63 -0.33 -9.77
C ASP A 64 6.32 0.74 -8.71
N GLU A 65 5.22 0.56 -7.96
CA GLU A 65 4.84 1.44 -6.86
C GLU A 65 5.92 1.45 -5.76
N ILE A 66 6.39 0.26 -5.33
CA ILE A 66 7.43 0.12 -4.32
C ILE A 66 8.77 0.71 -4.80
N ALA A 67 9.12 0.54 -6.08
CA ALA A 67 10.35 1.11 -6.63
C ALA A 67 10.30 2.65 -6.64
N ASN A 68 9.17 3.24 -7.02
CA ASN A 68 8.97 4.69 -6.98
C ASN A 68 9.00 5.24 -5.54
N LEU A 69 8.33 4.55 -4.60
CA LEU A 69 8.35 4.91 -3.18
C LEU A 69 9.78 4.92 -2.62
N LYS A 70 10.59 3.89 -2.93
CA LYS A 70 12.00 3.85 -2.52
C LYS A 70 12.83 4.99 -3.10
N LYS A 71 12.57 5.36 -4.36
CA LYS A 71 13.27 6.48 -4.99
C LYS A 71 12.93 7.80 -4.32
N ILE A 72 11.65 8.05 -4.05
CA ILE A 72 11.19 9.24 -3.33
C ILE A 72 11.78 9.30 -1.92
N GLU A 73 11.82 8.17 -1.22
CA GLU A 73 12.42 8.08 0.11
C GLU A 73 13.91 8.44 0.08
N GLN A 74 14.66 7.96 -0.91
CA GLN A 74 16.08 8.29 -1.08
C GLN A 74 16.29 9.77 -1.39
N GLU A 75 15.51 10.34 -2.31
CA GLU A 75 15.58 11.77 -2.66
C GLU A 75 15.28 12.65 -1.44
N LYS A 76 14.24 12.32 -0.67
CA LYS A 76 13.89 13.03 0.56
C LYS A 76 14.96 12.92 1.63
N LYS A 77 15.57 11.75 1.78
CA LYS A 77 16.68 11.54 2.72
C LYS A 77 17.89 12.39 2.36
N GLN A 78 18.22 12.50 1.07
CA GLN A 78 19.30 13.38 0.59
C GLN A 78 18.97 14.86 0.86
N GLU A 79 17.73 15.28 0.59
CA GLU A 79 17.29 16.65 0.85
C GLU A 79 17.43 17.02 2.34
N VAL A 80 16.99 16.13 3.24
CA VAL A 80 17.15 16.32 4.68
C VAL A 80 18.63 16.41 5.07
N MET A 81 19.48 15.54 4.52
CA MET A 81 20.91 15.56 4.83
C MET A 81 21.57 16.88 4.42
N LEU A 82 21.26 17.38 3.21
CA LEU A 82 21.77 18.66 2.72
C LEU A 82 21.27 19.84 3.55
N LEU A 83 20.01 19.81 3.98
CA LEU A 83 19.44 20.83 4.86
C LEU A 83 20.10 20.81 6.23
N SER A 84 20.33 19.63 6.81
CA SER A 84 21.03 19.49 8.09
C SER A 84 22.46 20.04 8.02
N GLN A 85 23.20 19.74 6.94
CA GLN A 85 24.54 20.31 6.73
C GLN A 85 24.52 21.83 6.61
N LYS A 86 23.53 22.40 5.92
CA LYS A 86 23.37 23.85 5.82
C LYS A 86 23.03 24.50 7.15
N ILE A 87 22.22 23.84 7.98
CA ILE A 87 21.90 24.34 9.32
C ILE A 87 23.17 24.39 10.16
N GLU A 88 23.95 23.31 10.16
CA GLU A 88 25.23 23.24 10.88
C GLU A 88 26.21 24.34 10.41
N GLU A 89 26.39 24.51 9.09
CA GLU A 89 27.25 25.57 8.53
C GLU A 89 26.76 26.98 8.92
N LEU A 90 25.44 27.21 8.94
CA LEU A 90 24.86 28.49 9.34
C LEU A 90 25.02 28.73 10.84
N GLU A 91 24.86 27.70 11.66
CA GLU A 91 25.09 27.78 13.11
C GLU A 91 26.56 28.11 13.42
N GLU A 92 27.51 27.48 12.74
CA GLU A 92 28.94 27.81 12.87
C GLU A 92 29.20 29.27 12.50
N LYS A 93 28.64 29.77 11.38
CA LYS A 93 28.77 31.18 10.99
C LYS A 93 28.14 32.12 12.01
N VAL A 94 27.00 31.77 12.59
CA VAL A 94 26.35 32.57 13.64
C VAL A 94 27.24 32.59 14.89
N GLN A 95 27.82 31.46 15.28
CA GLN A 95 28.75 31.38 16.40
C GLN A 95 30.00 32.24 16.15
N GLU A 96 30.60 32.17 14.96
CA GLU A 96 31.74 33.00 14.56
C GLU A 96 31.38 34.50 14.67
N LEU A 97 30.22 34.90 14.14
CA LEU A 97 29.77 36.30 14.17
C LEU A 97 29.42 36.79 15.57
N ASN A 98 29.09 35.90 16.51
CA ASN A 98 28.82 36.22 17.92
C ASN A 98 30.09 36.37 18.77
N THR A 99 31.27 36.05 18.24
CA THR A 99 32.55 36.34 18.92
C THR A 99 32.82 37.85 18.96
N PRO A 100 33.61 38.37 19.92
CA PRO A 100 33.97 39.79 19.96
C PRO A 100 34.60 40.31 18.66
N GLU A 101 35.42 39.48 18.01
CA GLU A 101 36.08 39.77 16.73
C GLU A 101 35.08 39.79 15.57
N GLY A 102 34.12 38.86 15.58
CA GLY A 102 32.99 38.81 14.65
C GLY A 102 32.09 40.04 14.77
N ILE A 103 31.77 40.47 15.99
CA ILE A 103 30.99 41.69 16.28
C ILE A 103 31.74 42.94 15.81
N GLU A 104 33.05 43.04 16.09
CA GLU A 104 33.89 44.16 15.60
C GLU A 104 33.88 44.22 14.07
N LYS A 105 34.04 43.07 13.42
CA LYS A 105 34.00 42.95 11.95
C LYS A 105 32.64 43.34 11.40
N LEU A 106 31.54 42.89 12.00
CA LEU A 106 30.18 43.25 11.60
C LEU A 106 29.90 44.75 11.80
N ALA A 107 30.35 45.32 12.91
CA ALA A 107 30.24 46.75 13.20
C ALA A 107 31.03 47.58 12.19
N ARG A 108 32.26 47.17 11.85
CA ARG A 108 33.07 47.82 10.81
C ARG A 108 32.38 47.82 9.45
N ILE A 109 31.81 46.69 9.04
CA ILE A 109 31.06 46.58 7.78
C ILE A 109 29.84 47.52 7.80
N LYS A 110 29.05 47.53 8.87
CA LYS A 110 27.88 48.42 9.01
C LYS A 110 28.25 49.91 9.02
N LEU A 111 29.40 50.27 9.58
CA LEU A 111 29.90 51.63 9.67
C LEU A 111 30.80 52.04 8.48
N ASN A 112 30.95 51.19 7.46
CA ASN A 112 31.89 51.38 6.33
C ASN A 112 33.34 51.68 6.75
N MET A 113 33.76 51.15 7.90
CA MET A 113 35.14 51.24 8.38
C MET A 113 35.93 50.02 7.92
N VAL A 114 37.17 50.20 7.47
CA VAL A 114 37.98 49.14 6.85
C VAL A 114 39.36 49.06 7.50
N LYS A 115 39.80 47.88 7.92
CA LYS A 115 41.17 47.70 8.44
C LYS A 115 42.17 47.71 7.28
N LYS A 116 43.42 48.10 7.53
CA LYS A 116 44.48 48.05 6.49
C LYS A 116 44.56 46.63 5.90
N GLY A 117 44.33 46.51 4.59
CA GLY A 117 44.38 45.26 3.84
C GLY A 117 43.01 44.67 3.45
N GLU A 118 41.90 45.16 4.00
CA GLU A 118 40.56 44.68 3.67
C GLU A 118 39.93 45.48 2.50
N LYS A 119 39.05 44.85 1.71
CA LYS A 119 38.28 45.50 0.63
C LYS A 119 36.79 45.25 0.84
N ILE A 120 35.98 46.32 0.79
CA ILE A 120 34.52 46.20 0.83
C ILE A 120 34.03 45.80 -0.57
N LEU A 121 33.43 44.61 -0.69
CA LEU A 121 32.70 44.20 -1.89
C LEU A 121 31.23 44.60 -1.71
N ARG A 122 30.78 45.61 -2.46
CA ARG A 122 29.35 45.93 -2.56
C ARG A 122 28.73 45.14 -3.72
N PRO A 123 27.61 44.44 -3.52
CA PRO A 123 26.93 43.80 -4.63
C PRO A 123 26.47 44.87 -5.63
N VAL A 124 26.86 44.72 -6.89
CA VAL A 124 26.41 45.60 -7.97
C VAL A 124 24.95 45.24 -8.26
N THR A 125 24.02 46.07 -7.81
CA THR A 125 22.62 45.99 -8.24
C THR A 125 22.54 46.47 -9.69
N ILE A 126 22.41 45.53 -10.62
CA ILE A 126 22.11 45.84 -12.02
C ILE A 126 20.65 46.29 -12.07
N PRO A 127 20.33 47.54 -12.42
CA PRO A 127 18.95 48.00 -12.46
C PRO A 127 18.18 47.18 -13.50
N SER A 128 17.07 46.59 -13.07
CA SER A 128 16.10 45.97 -13.98
C SER A 128 15.52 47.07 -14.86
N LYS A 129 15.70 46.94 -16.17
CA LYS A 129 15.11 47.81 -17.19
C LYS A 129 13.63 47.49 -17.40
#